data_AF-A0AAU3Q3K0-F1
#
_entry.id   AF-A0AAU3Q3K0-F1
#
_cell.length_a   1.000
_cell.length_b   1.000
_cell.length_c   1.000
_cell.angle_alpha   90.00
_cell.angle_beta   90.00
_cell.angle_gamma   90.00
#
_symmetry.space_group_name_H-M   'P 1'
#
loop_
_entity.id
_entity.type
_entity.pdbx_description
1 polymer ?
#
loop_
_entity_poly.entity_id
_entity_poly.type
_entity_poly.pdbx_seq_one_letter_code
_entity_poly.pdbx_strand_id
1 'polypeptide(L)' 'MLHEKWRDTMLSPDRDVHFYVGNQNQHRRSFSVLGVWYPKTELALF' A
#
# COMPACT_ATOMS: atom_id res chain seq x y z
N MET A 1 -7.48 12.65 -9.99
CA MET A 1 -6.05 12.77 -9.65
C MET A 1 -5.62 11.99 -8.40
N LEU A 2 -6.21 12.15 -7.20
CA LEU A 2 -5.78 11.34 -6.03
C LEU A 2 -6.34 9.91 -6.06
N HIS A 3 -7.62 9.76 -6.38
CA HIS A 3 -8.29 8.45 -6.43
C HIS A 3 -7.71 7.53 -7.52
N GLU A 4 -7.44 8.06 -8.73
CA GLU A 4 -6.81 7.30 -9.84
C GLU A 4 -5.41 6.83 -9.45
N LYS A 5 -4.58 7.70 -8.84
CA LYS A 5 -3.26 7.31 -8.36
C LYS A 5 -3.33 6.16 -7.36
N TRP A 6 -4.28 6.19 -6.43
CA TRP A 6 -4.45 5.11 -5.46
C TRP A 6 -4.94 3.82 -6.11
N ARG A 7 -6.03 3.91 -6.89
CA ARG A 7 -6.67 2.74 -7.52
C ARG A 7 -5.77 2.10 -8.57
N ASP A 8 -5.25 2.89 -9.50
CA ASP A 8 -4.66 2.39 -10.75
C ASP A 8 -3.15 2.27 -10.67
N THR A 9 -2.50 2.97 -9.72
CA THR A 9 -1.04 2.90 -9.56
C THR A 9 -0.64 2.24 -8.26
N MET A 10 -1.09 2.75 -7.11
CA MET A 10 -0.61 2.25 -5.82
C MET A 10 -1.15 0.86 -5.50
N LEU A 11 -2.43 0.59 -5.79
CA LEU A 11 -3.13 -0.67 -5.51
C LEU A 11 -3.39 -1.49 -6.79
N SER A 12 -2.51 -1.32 -7.77
CA SER A 12 -2.59 -2.07 -9.01
C SER A 12 -2.44 -3.58 -8.75
N PRO A 13 -3.15 -4.46 -9.49
CA PRO A 13 -3.12 -5.91 -9.24
C PRO A 13 -1.75 -6.59 -9.38
N ASP A 14 -0.79 -5.93 -10.03
CA ASP A 14 0.59 -6.41 -10.19
C ASP A 14 1.50 -6.09 -9.00
N ARG A 15 1.01 -5.39 -7.97
CA ARG A 15 1.77 -5.02 -6.78
C ARG A 15 1.25 -5.74 -5.56
N ASP A 16 2.14 -6.45 -4.88
CA ASP A 16 1.86 -7.00 -3.56
C ASP A 16 2.08 -5.93 -2.49
N VAL A 17 1.03 -5.13 -2.25
CA VAL A 17 1.11 -3.91 -1.43
C VAL A 17 0.95 -4.22 0.05
N HIS A 18 1.89 -3.71 0.84
CA HIS A 18 1.83 -3.71 2.29
C HIS A 18 1.67 -2.30 2.84
N PHE A 19 0.76 -2.15 3.81
CA PHE A 19 0.55 -0.91 4.53
C PHE A 19 1.19 -0.94 5.91
N TYR A 20 1.92 0.12 6.22
CA TYR A 20 2.26 0.45 7.60
C TYR A 20 1.11 1.26 8.17
N VAL A 21 0.37 0.66 9.11
CA VAL A 21 -0.83 1.28 9.71
C VAL A 21 -0.57 1.70 11.15
N GLY A 22 -1.15 2.83 11.56
CA GLY A 22 -1.01 3.36 12.92
C GLY A 22 -2.32 3.87 13.51
N ASN A 23 -2.22 4.37 14.75
CA ASN A 23 -3.31 5.03 15.50
C ASN A 23 -4.48 4.13 15.95
N GLN A 24 -4.34 2.80 15.83
CA GLN A 24 -5.40 1.84 16.19
C GLN A 24 -5.74 1.84 17.70
N ASN A 25 -4.79 2.21 18.57
CA ASN A 25 -5.03 2.28 20.01
C ASN A 25 -6.04 3.38 20.38
N GLN A 26 -5.98 4.54 19.71
CA GLN A 26 -6.89 5.66 19.95
C GLN A 26 -8.22 5.47 19.21
N HIS A 27 -8.21 4.89 18.01
CA HIS A 27 -9.40 4.64 17.21
C HIS A 27 -9.48 3.18 16.77
N ARG A 28 -10.10 2.31 17.56
CA ARG A 28 -10.09 0.85 17.34
C ARG A 28 -10.73 0.34 16.03
N ARG A 29 -11.45 1.20 15.30
CA ARG A 29 -12.14 0.83 14.05
C ARG A 29 -11.59 1.53 12.82
N SER A 30 -10.58 2.38 13.00
CA SER A 30 -9.96 3.11 11.91
C SER A 30 -8.45 3.18 12.13
N PHE A 31 -7.73 3.37 11.05
CA PHE A 31 -6.30 3.52 11.11
C PHE A 31 -5.87 4.54 10.07
N SER A 32 -4.69 5.10 10.29
CA SER A 32 -4.01 5.92 9.30
C SER A 32 -2.95 5.07 8.62
N VAL A 33 -2.88 5.14 7.29
CA VAL A 33 -1.75 4.61 6.53
C VAL A 33 -0.58 5.56 6.71
N LEU A 34 0.46 5.09 7.39
CA LEU A 34 1.69 5.84 7.68
C LEU A 34 2.75 5.64 6.60
N GLY A 35 2.63 4.55 5.83
CA GLY A 35 3.54 4.23 4.73
C GLY A 35 3.00 3.11 3.86
N VAL A 36 3.49 3.05 2.63
CA VAL A 36 3.13 2.03 1.64
C VAL A 36 4.42 1.46 1.07
N TRP A 37 4.50 0.14 1.00
CA TRP A 37 5.63 -0.58 0.43
C TRP A 37 5.13 -1.75 -0.42
N TYR A 38 5.88 -2.11 -1.46
CA TYR A 38 5.67 -3.32 -2.24
C TYR A 38 7.05 -3.79 -2.74
N PRO A 39 7.26 -5.11 -2.92
CA PRO A 39 8.52 -5.60 -3.46
C PRO A 39 8.71 -5.09 -4.88
N LYS A 40 9.93 -4.71 -5.24
CA LYS A 40 10.24 -4.44 -6.64
C LYS A 40 10.21 -5.78 -7.36
N THR A 41 9.40 -5.89 -8.42
CA THR A 41 9.50 -7.00 -9.36
C THR A 41 10.81 -6.86 -10.12
N GLU A 42 11.88 -7.41 -9.56
CA GLU A 42 13.05 -7.72 -10.37
C GLU A 42 12.69 -8.95 -11.19
N LEU A 43 12.75 -8.83 -12.52
CA LEU A 43 12.80 -9.97 -13.41
C LEU A 43 14.09 -10.72 -13.05
N ALA A 44 14.01 -11.60 -12.05
CA ALA A 44 15.04 -12.57 -11.78
C ALA A 44 15.07 -13.52 -12.98
N LEU A 45 15.88 -13.16 -13.97
CA LEU A 45 16.31 -14.04 -15.05
C LEU A 45 17.27 -15.08 -14.43
N PHE A 46 16.78 -15.97 -13.59
CA PHE A 46 17.50 -17.18 -13.16
C PHE A 46 16.51 -18.31 -12.94
#